data_AF-A0A9W9JXC6-F1
#
_entry.id   AF-A0A9W9JXC6-F1
#
_cell.length_a   1.000
_cell.length_b   1.000
_cell.length_c   1.000
_cell.angle_alpha   90.00
_cell.angle_beta   90.00
_cell.angle_gamma   90.00
#
_symmetry.space_group_name_H-M   'P 1'
#
loop_
_entity.id
_entity.type
_entity.pdbx_description
1 polymer ?
#
loop_
_entity_poly.entity_id
_entity_poly.type
_entity_poly.pdbx_seq_one_letter_code
_entity_poly.pdbx_strand_id
1 'polypeptide(L)'
;MKYLLWAVMPIAAECGEVLWSGFFNSSSSVKEFDEWSWSNQIGDWQWYIHGSGDTGDYLGLSEAFKNPADKSDDQGIRITIDETSSWNGQNMMRSELIPQTTEDLGSGHLFYHFSLSTNETNAPNPKFEHQIAFFESHFTELKYGLLSGDSATQDNTLRWCVNSETHWSTELEAGHWYNFAYDIDFDAQTVGLWVSNGSQALKQVVTGVSASTSTNSADFHIGELRLDNGASGGAEDWFWSGIFVEKAPITTAIAGL
;
A
#
# COMPACT_ATOMS: atom_id res chain seq x y z
N MET A 1 -42.74 11.68 36.56
CA MET A 1 -41.50 11.21 35.90
C MET A 1 -41.51 11.68 34.45
N LYS A 2 -40.64 12.65 34.10
CA LYS A 2 -40.41 13.08 32.71
C LYS A 2 -39.23 12.28 32.18
N TYR A 3 -39.46 11.43 31.19
CA TYR A 3 -38.39 10.72 30.48
C TYR A 3 -37.79 11.68 29.46
N LEU A 4 -36.50 11.98 29.61
CA LEU A 4 -35.71 12.75 28.66
C LEU A 4 -35.19 11.75 27.62
N LEU A 5 -35.74 11.77 26.40
CA LEU A 5 -35.13 11.08 25.27
C LEU A 5 -33.85 11.82 24.89
N TRP A 6 -32.70 11.17 25.01
CA TRP A 6 -31.48 11.60 24.33
C TRP A 6 -31.56 11.15 22.88
N ALA A 7 -31.70 12.12 21.97
CA ALA A 7 -31.48 11.89 20.55
C ALA A 7 -29.96 11.72 20.35
N VAL A 8 -29.54 10.50 19.99
CA VAL A 8 -28.19 10.26 19.47
C VAL A 8 -28.19 10.79 18.04
N MET A 9 -27.55 11.93 17.80
CA MET A 9 -27.27 12.37 16.43
C MET A 9 -26.22 11.43 15.83
N PRO A 10 -26.44 10.92 14.60
CA PRO A 10 -25.37 10.24 13.87
C PRO A 10 -24.24 11.25 13.66
N ILE A 11 -23.04 10.90 14.11
CA ILE A 11 -21.82 11.62 13.71
C ILE A 11 -21.70 11.37 12.22
N ALA A 12 -21.86 12.41 11.39
CA ALA A 12 -21.51 12.31 9.99
C ALA A 12 -20.03 11.97 9.94
N ALA A 13 -19.67 10.85 9.32
CA ALA A 13 -18.27 10.58 9.03
C ALA A 13 -17.80 11.71 8.10
N GLU A 14 -16.79 12.47 8.53
CA GLU A 14 -16.07 13.36 7.62
C GLU A 14 -15.23 12.45 6.72
N CYS A 15 -15.54 12.43 5.43
CA CYS A 15 -14.72 11.79 4.40
C CYS A 15 -14.14 12.86 3.49
N GLY A 16 -12.94 12.57 2.99
CA GLY A 16 -12.24 13.40 2.03
C GLY A 16 -12.85 13.31 0.64
N GLU A 17 -12.50 14.26 -0.23
CA GLU A 17 -12.76 14.10 -1.66
C GLU A 17 -11.71 13.14 -2.24
N VAL A 18 -12.14 11.99 -2.75
CA VAL A 18 -11.26 11.05 -3.45
C VAL A 18 -10.79 11.66 -4.77
N LEU A 19 -9.48 11.75 -4.94
CA LEU A 19 -8.82 12.20 -6.16
C LEU A 19 -8.59 11.05 -7.13
N TRP A 20 -8.15 9.91 -6.61
CA TRP A 20 -7.86 8.73 -7.42
C TRP A 20 -8.19 7.47 -6.61
N SER A 21 -8.74 6.45 -7.27
CA SER A 21 -9.03 5.17 -6.66
C SER A 21 -8.47 4.04 -7.52
N GLY A 22 -7.71 3.14 -6.90
CA GLY A 22 -7.22 1.92 -7.52
C GLY A 22 -8.11 0.71 -7.27
N PHE A 23 -9.42 0.92 -7.04
CA PHE A 23 -10.36 -0.13 -6.65
C PHE A 23 -10.62 -1.13 -7.78
N PHE A 24 -10.81 -2.39 -7.41
CA PHE A 24 -11.13 -3.50 -8.30
C PHE A 24 -12.59 -3.88 -8.15
N ASN A 25 -13.37 -3.69 -9.22
CA ASN A 25 -14.76 -4.11 -9.27
C ASN A 25 -14.86 -5.62 -9.55
N SER A 26 -16.04 -6.22 -9.34
CA SER A 26 -16.26 -7.66 -9.49
C SER A 26 -15.98 -8.24 -10.88
N SER A 27 -15.90 -7.41 -11.92
CA SER A 27 -15.53 -7.82 -13.28
C SER A 27 -14.06 -7.60 -13.63
N SER A 28 -13.29 -6.94 -12.76
CA SER A 28 -11.87 -6.70 -12.97
C SER A 28 -11.10 -8.00 -13.13
N SER A 29 -10.08 -7.96 -13.99
CA SER A 29 -9.33 -9.15 -14.38
C SER A 29 -7.85 -8.81 -14.53
N VAL A 30 -6.99 -9.74 -14.15
CA VAL A 30 -5.53 -9.59 -14.29
C VAL A 30 -5.09 -9.31 -15.73
N LYS A 31 -5.90 -9.69 -16.72
CA LYS A 31 -5.65 -9.40 -18.15
C LYS A 31 -5.78 -7.92 -18.51
N GLU A 32 -6.50 -7.13 -17.72
CA GLU A 32 -6.69 -5.69 -17.98
C GLU A 32 -5.37 -4.93 -17.81
N PHE A 33 -4.49 -5.39 -16.91
CA PHE A 33 -3.15 -4.81 -16.75
C PHE A 33 -2.28 -4.96 -18.01
N ASP A 34 -2.51 -5.98 -18.85
CA ASP A 34 -1.80 -6.17 -20.12
C ASP A 34 -2.28 -5.21 -21.22
N GLU A 35 -3.41 -4.52 -21.02
CA GLU A 35 -3.94 -3.55 -21.98
C GLU A 35 -3.29 -2.15 -21.83
N TRP A 36 -2.70 -1.89 -20.66
CA TRP A 36 -1.89 -0.70 -20.43
C TRP A 36 -0.56 -0.79 -21.16
N SER A 37 -0.10 0.32 -21.75
CA SER A 37 1.26 0.45 -22.26
C SER A 37 1.68 1.92 -22.29
N TRP A 38 2.98 2.20 -22.46
CA TRP A 38 3.48 3.56 -22.69
C TRP A 38 2.81 4.28 -23.88
N SER A 39 2.29 3.54 -24.86
CA SER A 39 1.55 4.10 -25.99
C SER A 39 0.02 4.13 -25.80
N ASN A 40 -0.48 3.49 -24.75
CA ASN A 40 -1.91 3.34 -24.46
C ASN A 40 -2.12 3.30 -22.94
N GLN A 41 -1.96 4.46 -22.31
CA GLN A 41 -2.04 4.62 -20.86
C GLN A 41 -3.51 4.69 -20.40
N ILE A 42 -4.15 3.53 -20.27
CA ILE A 42 -5.56 3.35 -19.89
C ILE A 42 -5.71 2.69 -18.52
N GLY A 43 -6.91 2.71 -17.96
CA GLY A 43 -7.18 2.15 -16.63
C GLY A 43 -6.55 2.95 -15.50
N ASP A 44 -6.63 2.42 -14.29
CA ASP A 44 -6.22 3.12 -13.06
C ASP A 44 -4.79 2.77 -12.62
N TRP A 45 -4.16 1.81 -13.29
CA TRP A 45 -2.86 1.27 -12.91
C TRP A 45 -1.90 1.19 -14.09
N GLN A 46 -0.68 1.66 -13.87
CA GLN A 46 0.47 1.38 -14.73
C GLN A 46 1.09 0.06 -14.32
N TRP A 47 1.33 -0.81 -15.30
CA TRP A 47 1.94 -2.12 -15.09
C TRP A 47 3.12 -2.32 -16.02
N TYR A 48 4.33 -2.10 -15.49
CA TYR A 48 5.57 -2.30 -16.24
C TYR A 48 6.77 -2.71 -15.39
N ILE A 49 6.67 -2.62 -14.05
CA ILE A 49 7.71 -3.02 -13.12
C ILE A 49 7.41 -4.44 -12.66
N HIS A 50 7.81 -5.39 -13.49
CA HIS A 50 7.60 -6.81 -13.24
C HIS A 50 8.66 -7.66 -13.93
N GLY A 51 8.64 -8.95 -13.62
CA GLY A 51 9.50 -9.97 -14.23
C GLY A 51 9.10 -10.36 -15.65
N SER A 52 9.73 -11.41 -16.17
CA SER A 52 9.51 -11.89 -17.55
C SER A 52 8.35 -12.88 -17.73
N GLY A 53 7.72 -13.31 -16.64
CA GLY A 53 6.59 -14.23 -16.61
C GLY A 53 5.28 -13.56 -17.04
N ASP A 54 4.21 -14.35 -17.06
CA ASP A 54 2.88 -13.85 -17.40
C ASP A 54 2.34 -12.99 -16.25
N THR A 55 1.52 -11.98 -16.55
CA THR A 55 0.95 -11.10 -15.50
C THR A 55 0.21 -11.87 -14.40
N GLY A 56 -0.42 -13.00 -14.72
CA GLY A 56 -1.09 -13.86 -13.74
C GLY A 56 -0.15 -14.63 -12.79
N ASP A 57 1.15 -14.68 -13.09
CA ASP A 57 2.15 -15.21 -12.16
C ASP A 57 2.39 -14.22 -11.01
N TYR A 58 2.35 -12.91 -11.32
CA TYR A 58 2.62 -11.83 -10.37
C TYR A 58 1.37 -11.25 -9.71
N LEU A 59 0.26 -11.18 -10.44
CA LEU A 59 -0.97 -10.54 -9.98
C LEU A 59 -2.12 -11.55 -9.92
N GLY A 60 -2.94 -11.45 -8.87
CA GLY A 60 -4.18 -12.18 -8.74
C GLY A 60 -5.29 -11.31 -8.17
N LEU A 61 -6.49 -11.35 -8.75
CA LEU A 61 -7.66 -10.63 -8.23
C LEU A 61 -8.69 -11.59 -7.65
N SER A 62 -9.17 -11.30 -6.43
CA SER A 62 -10.19 -12.11 -5.77
C SER A 62 -10.87 -11.36 -4.62
N GLU A 63 -12.14 -11.65 -4.34
CA GLU A 63 -12.82 -11.21 -3.11
C GLU A 63 -12.07 -11.71 -1.85
N ALA A 64 -11.39 -12.87 -1.94
CA ALA A 64 -10.63 -13.42 -0.82
C ALA A 64 -9.32 -12.65 -0.53
N PHE A 65 -8.90 -11.75 -1.42
CA PHE A 65 -7.63 -11.02 -1.32
C PHE A 65 -7.77 -9.61 -0.74
N LYS A 66 -8.97 -9.20 -0.31
CA LYS A 66 -9.20 -7.89 0.33
C LYS A 66 -9.46 -8.01 1.83
N ASN A 67 -9.33 -6.88 2.53
CA ASN A 67 -9.82 -6.74 3.89
C ASN A 67 -11.33 -7.04 3.90
N PRO A 68 -11.82 -8.06 4.62
CA PRO A 68 -13.24 -8.37 4.63
C PRO A 68 -14.12 -7.25 5.22
N ALA A 69 -13.51 -6.31 5.94
CA ALA A 69 -14.19 -5.11 6.42
C ALA A 69 -14.47 -4.10 5.31
N ASP A 70 -13.63 -4.04 4.27
CA ASP A 70 -13.77 -3.14 3.13
C ASP A 70 -14.97 -3.54 2.25
N LYS A 71 -15.84 -2.55 2.01
CA LYS A 71 -17.04 -2.67 1.18
C LYS A 71 -17.00 -1.79 -0.07
N SER A 72 -15.95 -0.98 -0.24
CA SER A 72 -15.74 -0.16 -1.43
C SER A 72 -15.10 -0.99 -2.56
N ASP A 73 -14.15 -1.85 -2.23
CA ASP A 73 -13.55 -2.80 -3.18
C ASP A 73 -14.41 -4.06 -3.32
N ASP A 74 -14.67 -4.55 -4.54
CA ASP A 74 -15.28 -5.87 -4.74
C ASP A 74 -14.23 -6.98 -4.63
N GLN A 75 -12.99 -6.69 -5.04
CA GLN A 75 -11.85 -7.61 -5.01
C GLN A 75 -10.64 -6.95 -4.36
N GLY A 76 -9.76 -7.75 -3.77
CA GLY A 76 -8.39 -7.34 -3.48
C GLY A 76 -7.44 -7.90 -4.51
N ILE A 77 -6.19 -7.46 -4.42
CA ILE A 77 -5.11 -7.91 -5.28
C ILE A 77 -4.04 -8.64 -4.47
N ARG A 78 -3.66 -9.83 -4.93
CA ARG A 78 -2.42 -10.49 -4.55
C ARG A 78 -1.32 -9.97 -5.48
N ILE A 79 -0.25 -9.45 -4.91
CA ILE A 79 0.98 -9.14 -5.61
C ILE A 79 2.02 -10.15 -5.15
N THR A 80 2.67 -10.78 -6.12
CA THR A 80 3.62 -11.87 -5.92
C THR A 80 4.96 -11.47 -6.50
N ILE A 81 6.01 -11.61 -5.70
CA ILE A 81 7.39 -11.69 -6.19
C ILE A 81 7.90 -13.12 -6.12
N ASP A 82 8.68 -13.51 -7.11
CA ASP A 82 9.38 -14.79 -7.20
C ASP A 82 10.76 -14.62 -7.85
N GLU A 83 11.47 -15.73 -8.11
CA GLU A 83 12.81 -15.70 -8.71
C GLU A 83 12.83 -15.12 -10.15
N THR A 84 11.69 -14.94 -10.79
CA THR A 84 11.55 -14.37 -12.14
C THR A 84 11.21 -12.89 -12.11
N SER A 85 10.89 -12.33 -10.94
CA SER A 85 10.43 -10.95 -10.73
C SER A 85 11.55 -9.89 -10.86
N SER A 86 12.56 -10.16 -11.67
CA SER A 86 13.66 -9.22 -11.95
C SER A 86 13.27 -8.29 -13.10
N TRP A 87 12.89 -7.05 -12.77
CA TRP A 87 12.66 -6.00 -13.76
C TRP A 87 13.97 -5.44 -14.31
N ASN A 88 14.09 -5.29 -15.64
CA ASN A 88 15.26 -4.72 -16.32
C ASN A 88 16.64 -5.35 -15.95
N GLY A 89 16.65 -6.63 -15.54
CA GLY A 89 17.87 -7.33 -15.14
C GLY A 89 18.47 -6.85 -13.81
N GLN A 90 17.66 -6.17 -12.99
CA GLN A 90 18.04 -5.82 -11.62
C GLN A 90 18.22 -7.09 -10.77
N ASN A 91 18.97 -6.97 -9.67
CA ASN A 91 19.16 -8.04 -8.70
C ASN A 91 18.13 -8.00 -7.56
N MET A 92 17.20 -7.04 -7.59
CA MET A 92 16.05 -6.96 -6.68
C MET A 92 14.84 -7.60 -7.34
N MET A 93 14.01 -8.29 -6.55
CA MET A 93 12.74 -8.83 -7.02
C MET A 93 11.65 -7.79 -6.83
N ARG A 94 10.87 -7.51 -7.88
CA ARG A 94 9.94 -6.39 -7.94
C ARG A 94 8.68 -6.77 -8.70
N SER A 95 7.54 -6.48 -8.08
CA SER A 95 6.22 -6.46 -8.71
C SER A 95 5.48 -5.26 -8.17
N GLU A 96 5.35 -4.23 -9.00
CA GLU A 96 4.86 -2.92 -8.55
C GLU A 96 3.88 -2.34 -9.57
N LEU A 97 2.75 -1.87 -9.06
CA LEU A 97 1.78 -1.05 -9.76
C LEU A 97 1.98 0.41 -9.38
N ILE A 98 1.75 1.32 -10.33
CA ILE A 98 1.80 2.77 -10.09
C ILE A 98 0.45 3.36 -10.47
N PRO A 99 -0.10 4.35 -9.74
CA PRO A 99 -1.31 5.06 -10.17
C PRO A 99 -1.22 5.57 -11.62
N GLN A 100 -2.21 5.24 -12.44
CA GLN A 100 -2.44 5.85 -13.74
C GLN A 100 -3.51 6.92 -13.58
N THR A 101 -3.11 8.20 -13.64
CA THR A 101 -4.03 9.32 -13.46
C THR A 101 -3.55 10.58 -14.18
N THR A 102 -4.45 11.54 -14.34
CA THR A 102 -4.14 12.93 -14.71
C THR A 102 -4.33 13.90 -13.54
N GLU A 103 -4.84 13.42 -12.41
CA GLU A 103 -5.00 14.20 -11.19
C GLU A 103 -3.64 14.56 -10.58
N ASP A 104 -3.58 15.69 -9.90
CA ASP A 104 -2.41 16.09 -9.12
C ASP A 104 -2.43 15.37 -7.77
N LEU A 105 -1.54 14.40 -7.62
CA LEU A 105 -1.32 13.67 -6.37
C LEU A 105 -0.16 14.27 -5.56
N GLY A 106 0.45 15.39 -5.97
CA GLY A 106 1.67 15.93 -5.38
C GLY A 106 1.57 17.31 -4.76
N SER A 107 0.36 17.83 -4.55
CA SER A 107 0.14 19.19 -4.03
C SER A 107 -0.86 19.22 -2.88
N GLY A 108 -0.68 20.18 -1.97
CA GLY A 108 -1.56 20.37 -0.82
C GLY A 108 -1.44 19.25 0.22
N HIS A 109 -2.56 18.96 0.90
CA HIS A 109 -2.62 17.98 1.99
C HIS A 109 -3.49 16.78 1.58
N LEU A 110 -2.83 15.65 1.32
CA LEU A 110 -3.44 14.42 0.80
C LEU A 110 -3.22 13.23 1.73
N PHE A 111 -4.15 12.27 1.67
CA PHE A 111 -4.06 10.99 2.34
C PHE A 111 -3.95 9.86 1.33
N TYR A 112 -2.92 9.04 1.47
CA TYR A 112 -2.67 7.87 0.61
C TYR A 112 -3.04 6.60 1.37
N HIS A 113 -4.20 6.04 1.05
CA HIS A 113 -4.79 4.89 1.72
C HIS A 113 -4.38 3.58 1.04
N PHE A 114 -4.15 2.57 1.86
CA PHE A 114 -4.02 1.18 1.44
C PHE A 114 -4.18 0.26 2.66
N SER A 115 -4.63 -0.96 2.43
CA SER A 115 -4.63 -2.04 3.41
C SER A 115 -3.75 -3.17 2.92
N LEU A 116 -3.04 -3.82 3.84
CA LEU A 116 -2.04 -4.84 3.57
C LEU A 116 -2.25 -6.06 4.47
N SER A 117 -2.06 -7.26 3.92
CA SER A 117 -2.02 -8.52 4.66
C SER A 117 -1.03 -9.48 3.99
N THR A 118 -0.63 -10.52 4.72
CA THR A 118 0.12 -11.67 4.20
C THR A 118 -0.60 -12.96 4.54
N ASN A 119 -0.08 -14.11 4.12
CA ASN A 119 -0.55 -15.44 4.52
C ASN A 119 0.63 -16.32 4.97
N GLU A 120 0.34 -17.47 5.57
CA GLU A 120 1.37 -18.47 5.92
C GLU A 120 2.00 -19.12 4.67
N THR A 121 1.19 -19.33 3.63
CA THR A 121 1.69 -19.76 2.31
C THR A 121 2.38 -18.57 1.64
N ASN A 122 3.59 -18.78 1.13
CA ASN A 122 4.42 -17.75 0.51
C ASN A 122 4.56 -16.51 1.42
N ALA A 123 4.76 -16.73 2.72
CA ALA A 123 4.98 -15.64 3.67
C ALA A 123 6.26 -14.85 3.32
N PRO A 124 6.25 -13.51 3.43
CA PRO A 124 7.43 -12.69 3.17
C PRO A 124 8.62 -13.09 4.04
N ASN A 125 9.79 -13.21 3.43
CA ASN A 125 10.94 -13.82 4.08
C ASN A 125 11.66 -12.82 5.01
N PRO A 126 11.63 -13.00 6.34
CA PRO A 126 12.16 -12.00 7.29
C PRO A 126 13.69 -11.83 7.21
N LYS A 127 14.40 -12.59 6.37
CA LYS A 127 15.86 -12.50 6.17
C LYS A 127 16.28 -11.45 5.14
N PHE A 128 15.34 -10.90 4.38
CA PHE A 128 15.62 -9.94 3.31
C PHE A 128 14.95 -8.61 3.62
N GLU A 129 15.56 -7.51 3.19
CA GLU A 129 14.91 -6.21 3.27
C GLU A 129 13.87 -6.10 2.17
N HIS A 130 12.70 -5.60 2.54
CA HIS A 130 11.61 -5.27 1.64
C HIS A 130 11.32 -3.78 1.72
N GLN A 131 10.99 -3.18 0.58
CA GLN A 131 10.46 -1.83 0.46
C GLN A 131 9.05 -1.96 -0.14
N ILE A 132 8.07 -1.38 0.54
CA ILE A 132 6.65 -1.66 0.34
C ILE A 132 5.90 -0.32 0.36
N ALA A 133 4.95 -0.13 -0.55
CA ALA A 133 4.15 1.11 -0.63
C ALA A 133 5.04 2.37 -0.54
N PHE A 134 6.00 2.47 -1.44
CA PHE A 134 7.08 3.47 -1.39
C PHE A 134 6.95 4.50 -2.51
N PHE A 135 7.40 5.72 -2.26
CA PHE A 135 7.66 6.67 -3.35
C PHE A 135 9.06 6.43 -3.93
N GLU A 136 9.28 6.72 -5.22
CA GLU A 136 10.59 6.54 -5.89
C GLU A 136 11.74 7.26 -5.16
N SER A 137 11.47 8.38 -4.49
CA SER A 137 12.48 9.10 -3.70
C SER A 137 12.70 8.54 -2.28
N HIS A 138 11.89 7.56 -1.86
CA HIS A 138 11.87 6.95 -0.54
C HIS A 138 11.70 7.96 0.61
N PHE A 139 11.02 9.09 0.37
CA PHE A 139 10.75 10.07 1.43
C PHE A 139 9.85 9.46 2.53
N THR A 140 8.96 8.53 2.16
CA THR A 140 8.18 7.68 3.06
C THR A 140 7.96 6.31 2.41
N GLU A 141 7.93 5.26 3.23
CA GLU A 141 7.69 3.89 2.79
C GLU A 141 7.39 2.96 3.98
N LEU A 142 6.86 1.77 3.70
CA LEU A 142 6.95 0.64 4.62
C LEU A 142 8.21 -0.16 4.31
N LYS A 143 8.84 -0.72 5.36
CA LYS A 143 9.90 -1.72 5.23
C LYS A 143 9.59 -2.96 6.04
N TYR A 144 10.01 -4.13 5.55
CA TYR A 144 9.90 -5.39 6.28
C TYR A 144 11.19 -6.21 6.16
N GLY A 145 11.41 -7.09 7.13
CA GLY A 145 12.53 -8.00 7.10
C GLY A 145 13.83 -7.39 7.61
N LEU A 146 14.92 -8.15 7.45
CA LEU A 146 16.25 -7.77 7.90
C LEU A 146 16.81 -6.64 7.03
N LEU A 147 16.94 -5.44 7.61
CA LEU A 147 17.47 -4.27 6.91
C LEU A 147 18.94 -4.49 6.50
N SER A 148 19.31 -3.95 5.34
CA SER A 148 20.66 -4.05 4.81
C SER A 148 21.69 -3.46 5.78
N GLY A 149 22.68 -4.26 6.15
CA GLY A 149 23.73 -3.88 7.10
C GLY A 149 23.44 -4.23 8.56
N ASP A 150 22.26 -4.79 8.87
CA ASP A 150 22.00 -5.36 10.20
C ASP A 150 22.85 -6.64 10.41
N SER A 151 23.19 -6.90 11.68
CA SER A 151 23.95 -8.06 12.15
C SER A 151 23.06 -9.25 12.57
N ALA A 152 21.74 -9.04 12.69
CA ALA A 152 20.78 -10.10 12.96
C ALA A 152 20.67 -11.10 11.78
N THR A 153 20.01 -12.23 12.01
CA THR A 153 19.83 -13.26 10.96
C THR A 153 18.48 -13.20 10.26
N GLN A 154 17.50 -12.57 10.90
CA GLN A 154 16.14 -12.34 10.40
C GLN A 154 15.47 -11.30 11.30
N ASP A 155 14.41 -10.68 10.80
CA ASP A 155 13.66 -9.65 11.49
C ASP A 155 12.20 -9.65 11.00
N ASN A 156 11.23 -9.92 11.88
CA ASN A 156 9.81 -10.03 11.51
C ASN A 156 9.04 -8.71 11.66
N THR A 157 9.75 -7.60 11.79
CA THR A 157 9.12 -6.30 12.03
C THR A 157 8.69 -5.65 10.71
N LEU A 158 7.42 -5.26 10.63
CA LEU A 158 6.92 -4.29 9.66
C LEU A 158 7.13 -2.88 10.22
N ARG A 159 7.75 -2.01 9.43
CA ARG A 159 8.17 -0.66 9.81
C ARG A 159 7.54 0.35 8.87
N TRP A 160 7.16 1.49 9.40
CA TRP A 160 6.98 2.69 8.60
C TRP A 160 8.18 3.61 8.79
N CYS A 161 8.73 4.05 7.67
CA CYS A 161 9.96 4.81 7.60
C CYS A 161 9.73 6.16 6.93
N VAL A 162 10.43 7.19 7.41
CA VAL A 162 10.53 8.52 6.79
C VAL A 162 12.00 8.84 6.64
N ASN A 163 12.46 9.19 5.44
CA ASN A 163 13.88 9.38 5.12
C ASN A 163 14.76 8.19 5.60
N SER A 164 14.30 6.96 5.39
CA SER A 164 14.94 5.72 5.86
C SER A 164 15.00 5.51 7.39
N GLU A 165 14.47 6.41 8.21
CA GLU A 165 14.38 6.24 9.67
C GLU A 165 13.03 5.66 10.08
N THR A 166 13.02 4.64 10.96
CA THR A 166 11.78 4.04 11.46
C THR A 166 11.09 4.95 12.48
N HIS A 167 9.84 5.30 12.22
CA HIS A 167 9.00 6.11 13.11
C HIS A 167 7.84 5.34 13.74
N TRP A 168 7.45 4.21 13.13
CA TRP A 168 6.45 3.29 13.67
C TRP A 168 6.80 1.86 13.28
N SER A 169 6.45 0.89 14.10
CA SER A 169 6.64 -0.52 13.78
C SER A 169 5.68 -1.45 14.52
N THR A 170 5.53 -2.65 13.98
CA THR A 170 4.80 -3.78 14.58
C THR A 170 5.41 -5.10 14.10
N GLU A 171 5.15 -6.20 14.79
CA GLU A 171 5.39 -7.53 14.25
C GLU A 171 4.39 -7.82 13.11
N LEU A 172 4.86 -8.46 12.04
CA LEU A 172 4.02 -8.92 10.94
C LEU A 172 3.37 -10.26 11.30
N GLU A 173 2.04 -10.30 11.26
CA GLU A 173 1.22 -11.48 11.56
C GLU A 173 0.48 -11.92 10.29
N ALA A 174 0.64 -13.20 9.91
CA ALA A 174 -0.05 -13.75 8.74
C ALA A 174 -1.57 -13.73 8.92
N GLY A 175 -2.30 -13.38 7.87
CA GLY A 175 -3.76 -13.26 7.84
C GLY A 175 -4.31 -12.02 8.56
N HIS A 176 -3.45 -11.18 9.13
CA HIS A 176 -3.84 -9.95 9.80
C HIS A 176 -3.83 -8.77 8.83
N TRP A 177 -4.95 -8.05 8.76
CA TRP A 177 -5.09 -6.85 7.93
C TRP A 177 -4.63 -5.61 8.69
N TYR A 178 -3.62 -4.94 8.14
CA TYR A 178 -3.13 -3.65 8.58
C TYR A 178 -3.63 -2.59 7.60
N ASN A 179 -4.30 -1.55 8.12
CA ASN A 179 -4.80 -0.45 7.30
C ASN A 179 -3.93 0.77 7.56
N PHE A 180 -3.52 1.44 6.49
CA PHE A 180 -2.63 2.59 6.54
C PHE A 180 -3.24 3.78 5.79
N ALA A 181 -2.90 4.97 6.27
CA ALA A 181 -2.91 6.16 5.41
C ALA A 181 -1.65 6.99 5.68
N TYR A 182 -0.88 7.28 4.64
CA TYR A 182 0.15 8.31 4.72
C TYR A 182 -0.52 9.68 4.68
N ASP A 183 -0.23 10.50 5.67
CA ASP A 183 -0.79 11.82 5.88
C ASP A 183 0.24 12.85 5.38
N ILE A 184 0.16 13.22 4.10
CA ILE A 184 1.21 13.96 3.41
C ILE A 184 0.75 15.40 3.17
N ASP A 185 1.46 16.34 3.78
CA ASP A 185 1.34 17.76 3.48
C ASP A 185 2.53 18.18 2.60
N PHE A 186 2.28 18.25 1.29
CA PHE A 186 3.27 18.63 0.29
C PHE A 186 3.68 20.10 0.39
N ASP A 187 2.80 20.97 0.88
CA ASP A 187 3.08 22.40 1.07
C ASP A 187 3.98 22.61 2.29
N ALA A 188 3.70 21.90 3.40
CA ALA A 188 4.49 21.95 4.63
C ALA A 188 5.73 21.05 4.61
N GLN A 189 5.86 20.18 3.60
CA GLN A 189 6.93 19.18 3.49
C GLN A 189 7.00 18.23 4.69
N THR A 190 5.84 17.64 5.03
CA THR A 190 5.75 16.69 6.13
C THR A 190 4.92 15.46 5.78
N VAL A 191 5.19 14.36 6.48
CA VAL A 191 4.42 13.13 6.40
C VAL A 191 4.12 12.57 7.80
N GLY A 192 2.87 12.22 8.05
CA GLY A 192 2.40 11.47 9.20
C GLY A 192 1.90 10.07 8.81
N LEU A 193 1.47 9.31 9.81
CA LEU A 193 0.94 7.97 9.62
C LEU A 193 -0.34 7.76 10.41
N TRP A 194 -1.36 7.27 9.73
CA TRP A 194 -2.54 6.69 10.33
C TRP A 194 -2.52 5.17 10.19
N VAL A 195 -2.88 4.47 11.27
CA VAL A 195 -2.89 3.00 11.29
C VAL A 195 -4.15 2.49 11.98
N SER A 196 -4.63 1.34 11.53
CA SER A 196 -5.59 0.49 12.26
C SER A 196 -5.45 -0.97 11.83
N ASN A 197 -6.23 -1.85 12.48
CA ASN A 197 -6.21 -3.27 12.23
C ASN A 197 -7.62 -3.78 11.91
N GLY A 198 -7.72 -4.71 10.96
CA GLY A 198 -8.97 -5.35 10.56
C GLY A 198 -10.04 -4.31 10.22
N SER A 199 -11.14 -4.28 10.96
CA SER A 199 -12.27 -3.36 10.77
C SER A 199 -12.22 -2.08 11.60
N GLN A 200 -11.17 -1.86 12.38
CA GLN A 200 -11.07 -0.69 13.25
C GLN A 200 -10.85 0.58 12.43
N ALA A 201 -11.41 1.71 12.89
CA ALA A 201 -11.13 3.00 12.25
C ALA A 201 -9.66 3.41 12.42
N LEU A 202 -9.11 4.05 11.39
CA LEU A 202 -7.77 4.62 11.38
C LEU A 202 -7.57 5.60 12.54
N LYS A 203 -6.37 5.55 13.13
CA LYS A 203 -5.92 6.51 14.14
C LYS A 203 -4.56 7.04 13.75
N GLN A 204 -4.36 8.34 13.88
CA GLN A 204 -3.05 8.95 13.70
C GLN A 204 -2.12 8.44 14.80
N VAL A 205 -1.03 7.78 14.41
CA VAL A 205 -0.01 7.25 15.32
C VAL A 205 1.28 8.06 15.25
N VAL A 206 1.51 8.77 14.14
CA VAL A 206 2.61 9.73 13.99
C VAL A 206 2.11 10.95 13.23
N THR A 207 2.54 12.14 13.65
CA THR A 207 2.13 13.41 13.05
C THR A 207 3.34 14.15 12.48
N GLY A 208 3.27 14.54 11.21
CA GLY A 208 4.07 15.63 10.62
C GLY A 208 5.59 15.51 10.76
N VAL A 209 6.19 14.39 10.36
CA VAL A 209 7.64 14.24 10.25
C VAL A 209 8.14 14.99 9.01
N SER A 210 9.15 15.84 9.15
CA SER A 210 9.72 16.57 8.01
C SER A 210 10.36 15.62 6.99
N ALA A 211 10.01 15.79 5.72
CA ALA A 211 10.55 15.02 4.61
C ALA A 211 10.56 15.85 3.33
N SER A 212 11.42 15.51 2.37
CA SER A 212 11.42 16.13 1.04
C SER A 212 10.28 15.55 0.19
N THR A 213 9.03 15.84 0.59
CA THR A 213 7.82 15.30 -0.05
C THR A 213 7.70 15.83 -1.48
N SER A 214 7.97 14.97 -2.45
CA SER A 214 7.84 15.30 -3.87
C SER A 214 7.45 14.04 -4.62
N THR A 215 6.46 14.18 -5.49
CA THR A 215 5.96 13.13 -6.39
C THR A 215 5.64 13.77 -7.73
N ASN A 216 5.84 13.02 -8.81
CA ASN A 216 5.35 13.39 -10.15
C ASN A 216 3.94 12.84 -10.43
N SER A 217 3.23 12.35 -9.41
CA SER A 217 1.93 11.64 -9.48
C SER A 217 1.98 10.28 -10.21
N ALA A 218 3.17 9.78 -10.53
CA ALA A 218 3.43 8.52 -11.22
C ALA A 218 4.70 7.83 -10.68
N ASP A 219 4.94 7.96 -9.37
CA ASP A 219 6.12 7.43 -8.68
C ASP A 219 5.79 6.89 -7.27
N PHE A 220 4.53 6.56 -7.02
CA PHE A 220 4.09 5.83 -5.84
C PHE A 220 3.88 4.37 -6.19
N HIS A 221 4.69 3.50 -5.62
CA HIS A 221 4.80 2.09 -5.95
C HIS A 221 3.95 1.26 -4.99
N ILE A 222 2.83 0.74 -5.49
CA ILE A 222 1.97 -0.22 -4.81
C ILE A 222 2.46 -1.62 -5.15
N GLY A 223 2.99 -2.32 -4.15
CA GLY A 223 3.66 -3.60 -4.32
C GLY A 223 4.91 -3.66 -3.46
N GLU A 224 5.83 -4.53 -3.85
CA GLU A 224 7.01 -4.86 -3.07
C GLU A 224 8.27 -4.97 -3.93
N LEU A 225 9.36 -4.43 -3.37
CA LEU A 225 10.73 -4.64 -3.80
C LEU A 225 11.46 -5.42 -2.71
N ARG A 226 12.08 -6.55 -3.04
CA ARG A 226 12.93 -7.33 -2.13
C ARG A 226 14.40 -7.26 -2.55
N LEU A 227 15.25 -6.94 -1.58
CA LEU A 227 16.70 -6.92 -1.71
C LEU A 227 17.26 -8.31 -1.39
N ASP A 228 17.38 -9.14 -2.42
CA ASP A 228 17.84 -10.54 -2.32
C ASP A 228 19.32 -10.67 -1.91
N ASN A 229 20.12 -9.61 -2.04
CA ASN A 229 21.54 -9.58 -1.63
C ASN A 229 22.37 -10.78 -2.15
N GLY A 230 21.98 -11.34 -3.30
CA GLY A 230 22.64 -12.49 -3.94
C GLY A 230 22.18 -13.87 -3.45
N ALA A 231 21.14 -13.98 -2.62
CA ALA A 231 20.52 -15.23 -2.20
C ALA A 231 19.07 -15.32 -2.73
N SER A 232 18.55 -16.54 -2.94
CA SER A 232 17.14 -16.73 -3.30
C SER A 232 16.25 -16.56 -2.07
N GLY A 233 15.27 -15.66 -2.15
CA GLY A 233 14.25 -15.49 -1.11
C GLY A 233 13.01 -16.37 -1.26
N GLY A 234 12.83 -17.03 -2.41
CA GLY A 234 11.62 -17.78 -2.74
C GLY A 234 10.47 -16.89 -3.23
N ALA A 235 9.31 -17.51 -3.49
CA ALA A 235 8.08 -16.78 -3.84
C ALA A 235 7.40 -16.23 -2.58
N GLU A 236 6.85 -15.03 -2.69
CA GLU A 236 6.17 -14.32 -1.60
C GLU A 236 4.89 -13.67 -2.11
N ASP A 237 3.85 -13.67 -1.28
CA ASP A 237 2.55 -13.08 -1.60
C ASP A 237 2.20 -11.98 -0.59
N TRP A 238 1.92 -10.78 -1.10
CA TRP A 238 1.29 -9.68 -0.36
C TRP A 238 -0.12 -9.44 -0.89
N PHE A 239 -1.07 -9.18 0.02
CA PHE A 239 -2.48 -8.98 -0.29
C PHE A 239 -2.88 -7.54 0.02
N TRP A 240 -3.55 -6.90 -0.94
CA TRP A 240 -3.83 -5.47 -0.91
C TRP A 240 -5.30 -5.17 -1.22
N SER A 241 -5.83 -4.12 -0.61
CA SER A 241 -7.17 -3.57 -0.90
C SER A 241 -7.31 -2.15 -0.34
N GLY A 242 -8.39 -1.45 -0.69
CA GLY A 242 -8.69 -0.13 -0.16
C GLY A 242 -7.62 0.89 -0.56
N ILE A 243 -7.14 0.81 -1.80
CA ILE A 243 -6.06 1.66 -2.31
C ILE A 243 -6.64 2.88 -3.01
N PHE A 244 -6.47 4.06 -2.43
CA PHE A 244 -6.96 5.33 -2.99
C PHE A 244 -6.22 6.53 -2.41
N VAL A 245 -6.39 7.69 -3.04
CA VAL A 245 -5.87 8.97 -2.58
C VAL A 245 -7.02 9.96 -2.43
N GLU A 246 -7.09 10.64 -1.30
CA GLU A 246 -8.11 11.66 -1.01
C GLU A 246 -7.49 12.94 -0.45
N LYS A 247 -8.25 14.03 -0.53
CA LYS A 247 -7.94 15.29 0.15
C LYS A 247 -8.35 15.23 1.62
N ALA A 248 -7.75 16.09 2.44
CA ALA A 248 -8.26 16.35 3.78
C ALA A 248 -9.74 16.82 3.79
N PRO A 249 -10.55 16.45 4.80
CA PRO A 249 -10.20 15.62 5.97
C PRO A 249 -10.17 14.11 5.64
N ILE A 250 -9.47 13.32 6.47
CA ILE A 250 -9.32 11.86 6.27
C ILE A 250 -10.60 11.06 6.55
N THR A 251 -10.90 10.11 5.68
CA THR A 251 -11.83 9.00 5.84
C THR A 251 -11.21 7.93 6.75
N THR A 252 -11.61 7.90 8.02
CA THR A 252 -11.05 6.94 8.99
C THR A 252 -11.70 5.56 8.94
N ALA A 253 -12.88 5.42 8.33
CA ALA A 253 -13.61 4.16 8.30
C ALA A 253 -13.06 3.22 7.22
N ILE A 254 -12.83 1.94 7.59
CA ILE A 254 -12.37 0.91 6.65
C ILE A 254 -13.51 0.33 5.82
N ALA A 255 -14.74 0.42 6.31
CA ALA A 255 -15.92 -0.10 5.61
C ALA A 255 -16.30 0.69 4.35
N GLY A 256 -15.47 1.67 3.97
CA GLY A 256 -15.58 2.38 2.70
C GLY A 256 -16.12 3.80 2.80
N LEU A 257 -16.05 4.46 1.63
CA LEU A 257 -16.62 5.76 1.27
C LEU A 257 -18.12 5.68 1.00
#